data_AF-A0A846GE37-F1
#
_entry.id   AF-A0A846GE37-F1
#
_cell.length_a   1.000
_cell.length_b   1.000
_cell.length_c   1.000
_cell.angle_alpha   90.00
_cell.angle_beta   90.00
_cell.angle_gamma   90.00
#
_symmetry.space_group_name_H-M   'P 1'
#
loop_
_entity.id
_entity.type
_entity.pdbx_description
1 polymer ?
#
loop_
_entity_poly.entity_id
_entity_poly.type
_entity_poly.pdbx_seq_one_letter_code
_entity_poly.pdbx_strand_id
1 'polypeptide(L)'
;MDAVLTTTLKDRGYHYWQKPQKNLSPGRVAQSMFRLLVEIGTPAKTPKPRGKSTGWKTGKLRSKRTRYPVVKKRKSSPKKAKNLKT
;
A
#
# COMPACT_ATOMS: atom_id res chain seq x y z
N MET A 1 -26.68 23.92 31.47
CA MET A 1 -25.56 24.44 30.65
C MET A 1 -24.25 23.82 31.15
N ASP A 2 -24.20 22.49 31.27
CA ASP A 2 -23.24 21.85 32.19
C ASP A 2 -22.42 20.73 31.56
N ALA A 3 -22.55 20.50 30.24
CA ALA A 3 -21.83 19.45 29.53
C ALA A 3 -20.52 19.91 28.84
N VAL A 4 -20.17 21.20 28.93
CA VAL A 4 -18.99 21.78 28.24
C VAL A 4 -17.79 21.97 29.19
N LEU A 5 -17.98 21.86 30.51
CA LEU A 5 -16.93 22.18 31.49
C LEU A 5 -16.23 20.95 32.13
N THR A 6 -16.70 19.73 31.89
CA THR A 6 -16.07 18.49 32.43
C THR A 6 -15.06 17.84 31.49
N THR A 7 -14.61 18.54 30.46
CA THR A 7 -13.64 18.06 29.46
C THR A 7 -12.25 18.68 29.66
N THR A 8 -11.74 18.78 30.90
CA THR A 8 -10.55 19.63 31.15
C THR A 8 -9.47 19.09 32.10
N LEU A 9 -9.46 17.78 32.43
CA LEU A 9 -8.38 17.20 33.23
C LEU A 9 -7.67 15.98 32.62
N LYS A 10 -8.33 15.24 31.72
CA LYS A 10 -7.76 14.03 31.10
C LYS A 10 -6.92 14.32 29.85
N ASP A 11 -7.20 15.42 29.16
CA ASP A 11 -6.51 15.77 27.91
C ASP A 11 -5.20 16.55 28.12
N ARG A 12 -4.89 17.03 29.33
CA ARG A 12 -3.66 17.82 29.58
C ARG A 12 -2.35 17.01 29.54
N GLY A 13 -2.34 15.79 29.00
CA GLY A 13 -1.13 14.93 28.96
C GLY A 13 -0.59 14.58 30.35
N TYR A 14 -1.44 14.70 31.37
CA TYR A 14 -1.09 14.40 32.75
C TYR A 14 -1.39 12.95 33.06
N HIS A 15 -0.33 12.15 33.09
CA HIS A 15 -0.36 10.84 33.72
C HIS A 15 -0.68 11.04 35.21
N TYR A 16 -1.67 10.31 35.73
CA TYR A 16 -2.18 10.52 37.09
C TYR A 16 -1.10 10.36 38.19
N TRP A 17 -0.02 9.65 37.89
CA TRP A 17 1.12 9.44 38.80
C TRP A 17 2.27 10.45 38.63
N GLN A 18 2.16 11.38 37.69
CA GLN A 18 3.27 12.25 37.31
C GLN A 18 3.02 13.71 37.70
N LYS A 19 3.95 14.27 38.49
CA LYS A 19 3.81 15.63 39.03
C LYS A 19 3.82 16.71 37.92
N PRO A 20 3.04 17.79 38.10
CA PRO A 20 3.10 18.96 37.22
C PRO A 20 4.43 19.69 37.31
N GLN A 21 4.99 20.02 36.15
CA GLN A 21 6.24 20.74 36.01
C GLN A 21 5.96 22.03 35.23
N LYS A 22 6.41 23.17 35.77
CA LYS A 22 6.29 24.47 35.10
C LYS A 22 7.26 24.61 33.92
N ASN A 23 8.50 24.13 34.10
CA ASN A 23 9.52 24.06 33.05
C ASN A 23 9.55 22.64 32.48
N LEU A 24 9.26 22.51 31.19
CA LEU A 24 9.21 21.20 30.53
C LEU A 24 10.62 20.71 30.20
N SER A 25 10.93 19.47 30.58
CA SER A 25 12.13 18.80 30.10
C SER A 25 11.98 18.41 28.62
N PRO A 26 13.08 18.22 27.87
CA PRO A 26 13.02 17.77 26.48
C PRO A 26 12.18 16.49 26.29
N GLY A 27 12.25 15.55 27.24
CA GLY A 27 11.42 14.34 27.23
C GLY A 27 9.91 14.63 27.39
N ARG A 28 9.55 15.64 28.20
CA ARG A 28 8.15 16.08 28.32
C ARG A 28 7.65 16.78 27.07
N VAL A 29 8.50 17.58 26.41
CA VAL A 29 8.18 18.18 25.12
C VAL A 29 7.87 17.10 24.10
N ALA A 30 8.74 16.09 23.95
CA ALA A 30 8.57 14.97 23.03
C ALA A 30 7.25 14.20 23.24
N GLN A 31 6.86 13.93 24.50
CA GLN A 31 5.57 13.28 24.82
C GLN A 31 4.36 14.07 24.32
N SER A 32 4.43 15.41 24.32
CA SER A 32 3.33 16.28 23.91
C SER A 32 3.26 16.53 22.40
N MET A 33 4.34 16.28 21.66
CA MET A 33 4.47 16.64 20.24
C MET A 33 3.35 16.07 19.36
N PHE A 34 2.97 14.81 19.56
CA PHE A 34 1.91 14.18 18.75
C PHE A 34 0.57 14.90 18.87
N ARG A 35 0.23 15.36 20.08
CA ARG A 35 -1.03 16.07 20.32
C ARG A 35 -1.06 17.41 19.60
N LEU A 36 0.06 18.14 19.63
CA LEU A 36 0.22 19.39 18.89
C LEU A 36 0.11 19.17 17.37
N LEU A 37 0.71 18.11 16.84
CA LEU A 37 0.63 17.79 15.41
C LEU A 37 -0.81 17.47 14.97
N VAL A 38 -1.61 16.81 15.82
CA VAL A 38 -3.03 16.56 15.55
C VAL A 38 -3.84 17.85 15.58
N GLU A 39 -3.56 18.75 16.52
CA GLU A 39 -4.25 20.04 16.67
C GLU A 39 -3.93 21.01 15.52
N ILE A 40 -2.66 21.08 15.12
CA ILE A 40 -2.23 21.85 13.93
C ILE A 40 -2.82 21.24 12.66
N GLY A 41 -3.02 19.91 12.66
CA GLY A 41 -3.46 19.16 11.50
C GLY A 41 -2.37 19.04 10.44
N THR A 42 -2.78 18.63 9.24
CA THR A 42 -1.88 18.50 8.10
C THR A 42 -2.15 19.63 7.10
N PRO A 43 -1.14 20.44 6.72
CA PRO A 43 -1.30 21.38 5.61
C PRO A 43 -1.33 20.67 4.26
N ALA A 44 -1.09 19.35 4.23
CA ALA A 44 -1.03 18.60 3.00
C ALA A 44 -2.41 18.46 2.36
N LYS A 45 -2.49 18.85 1.08
CA LYS A 45 -3.65 18.54 0.24
C LYS A 45 -3.73 17.02 0.06
N THR A 46 -4.95 16.50 -0.06
CA THR A 46 -5.17 15.09 -0.39
C THR A 46 -4.41 14.72 -1.66
N PRO A 47 -3.71 13.57 -1.71
CA PRO A 47 -2.99 13.17 -2.89
C PRO A 47 -3.94 13.02 -4.08
N LYS A 48 -3.44 13.29 -5.29
CA LYS A 48 -4.22 13.06 -6.50
C LYS A 48 -4.60 11.57 -6.55
N PRO A 49 -5.90 11.22 -6.65
CA PRO A 49 -6.29 9.83 -6.75
C PRO A 49 -5.63 9.25 -8.01
N ARG A 50 -5.00 8.08 -7.88
CA ARG A 50 -4.31 7.41 -8.99
C ARG A 50 -5.22 7.12 -10.19
N GLY A 51 -6.55 7.24 -10.00
CA GLY A 51 -7.56 6.75 -10.93
C GLY A 51 -7.50 5.22 -11.00
N LYS A 52 -8.62 4.58 -11.32
CA LYS A 52 -8.56 3.22 -11.87
C LYS A 52 -8.16 3.37 -13.33
N SER A 53 -7.19 2.60 -13.81
CA SER A 53 -7.00 2.51 -15.26
C SER A 53 -8.31 1.97 -15.85
N THR A 54 -8.73 2.48 -16.99
CA THR A 54 -10.00 2.07 -17.65
C THR A 54 -10.01 0.59 -18.07
N GLY A 55 -8.94 -0.14 -17.78
CA GLY A 55 -8.79 -1.55 -18.11
C GLY A 55 -9.00 -1.82 -19.59
N TRP A 56 -9.34 -3.06 -19.89
CA TRP A 56 -9.80 -3.45 -21.21
C TRP A 56 -11.31 -3.24 -21.30
N LYS A 57 -11.79 -2.68 -22.42
CA LYS A 57 -13.23 -2.56 -22.69
C LYS A 57 -13.87 -3.94 -22.73
N THR A 58 -15.01 -4.10 -22.06
CA THR A 58 -15.85 -5.30 -22.11
C THR A 58 -16.22 -5.59 -23.58
N GLY A 59 -16.15 -6.86 -23.98
CA GLY A 59 -16.46 -7.29 -25.35
C GLY A 59 -15.30 -7.22 -26.36
N LYS A 60 -14.14 -6.65 -26.00
CA LYS A 60 -12.96 -6.67 -26.88
C LYS A 60 -12.21 -7.99 -26.75
N LEU A 61 -12.21 -8.80 -27.81
CA LEU A 61 -11.44 -10.05 -27.87
C LEU A 61 -9.94 -9.77 -27.78
N ARG A 62 -9.23 -10.51 -26.93
CA ARG A 62 -7.76 -10.43 -26.84
C ARG A 62 -7.14 -11.21 -27.99
N SER A 63 -6.19 -10.61 -28.72
CA SER A 63 -5.34 -11.36 -29.63
C SER A 63 -4.44 -12.31 -28.83
N LYS A 64 -4.47 -13.60 -29.20
CA LYS A 64 -3.52 -14.57 -28.63
C LYS A 64 -2.13 -14.25 -29.17
N ARG A 65 -1.10 -14.39 -28.32
CA ARG A 65 0.30 -14.27 -28.74
C ARG A 65 0.61 -15.36 -29.78
N THR A 66 1.32 -15.00 -30.85
CA THR A 66 1.81 -15.97 -31.84
C THR A 66 2.73 -16.99 -31.15
N ARG A 67 2.41 -18.28 -31.29
CA ARG A 67 3.28 -19.37 -30.82
C ARG A 67 4.11 -19.86 -32.00
N TYR A 68 5.42 -19.69 -31.89
CA TYR A 68 6.37 -20.29 -32.83
C TYR A 68 6.71 -21.73 -32.39
N PRO A 69 6.92 -22.67 -33.33
CA PRO A 69 7.32 -24.03 -32.99
C PRO A 69 8.71 -24.04 -32.34
N VAL A 70 8.93 -25.01 -31.45
CA VAL A 70 10.23 -25.19 -30.80
C VAL A 70 11.20 -25.84 -31.78
N VAL A 71 12.20 -25.09 -32.25
CA VAL A 71 13.28 -25.62 -33.09
C VAL A 71 14.21 -26.46 -32.21
N LYS A 72 14.26 -27.78 -32.43
CA LYS A 72 15.15 -28.71 -31.72
C LYS A 72 16.42 -28.95 -32.54
N LYS A 73 17.60 -28.58 -32.04
CA LYS A 73 18.91 -28.80 -32.68
C LYS A 73 19.46 -30.22 -32.44
N ARG A 74 18.65 -31.26 -32.58
CA ARG A 74 19.10 -32.66 -32.40
C ARG A 74 19.17 -33.36 -33.75
N LYS A 75 20.14 -34.27 -33.90
CA LYS A 75 20.19 -35.17 -35.06
C LYS A 75 18.92 -36.03 -35.03
N SER A 76 18.10 -35.98 -36.08
CA SER A 76 16.98 -36.91 -36.24
C SER A 76 17.55 -38.31 -36.49
N SER A 77 16.96 -39.32 -35.85
CA SER A 77 17.26 -40.71 -36.20
C SER A 77 16.78 -40.98 -37.63
N PRO A 78 17.56 -41.71 -38.45
CA PRO A 78 17.14 -42.05 -39.81
C PRO A 78 15.82 -42.82 -39.79
N LYS A 79 14.87 -42.44 -40.65
CA LYS A 79 13.58 -43.12 -40.77
C LYS A 79 13.83 -44.53 -41.34
N LYS A 80 13.43 -45.56 -40.61
CA LYS A 80 13.48 -46.95 -41.08
C LYS A 80 12.55 -47.09 -42.29
N ALA A 81 13.08 -47.57 -43.41
CA ALA A 81 12.29 -47.85 -44.61
C ALA A 81 11.19 -48.86 -44.26
N LYS A 82 9.95 -48.54 -44.61
CA LYS A 82 8.85 -49.50 -44.50
C LYS A 82 8.98 -50.44 -45.70
N ASN A 83 9.31 -51.71 -45.46
CA ASN A 83 9.26 -52.71 -46.51
C ASN A 83 7.80 -52.87 -46.95
N LEU A 84 7.46 -52.38 -48.14
CA LEU A 84 6.22 -52.76 -48.80
C LEU A 84 6.36 -54.25 -49.14
N LYS A 85 5.47 -55.08 -48.60
CA LYS A 85 5.34 -56.47 -49.05
C LYS A 85 4.54 -56.44 -50.35
N THR A 86 5.14 -56.93 -51.43
CA THR A 86 4.48 -57.28 -52.69
C THR A 86 3.84 -58.65 -52.57
#